data_AF-G7VR69-F1
#
_entry.id   AF-G7VR69-F1
#
_cell.length_a   1.000
_cell.length_b   1.000
_cell.length_c   1.000
_cell.angle_alpha   90.00
_cell.angle_beta   90.00
_cell.angle_gamma   90.00
#
_symmetry.space_group_name_H-M   'P 1'
#
loop_
_entity.id
_entity.type
_entity.pdbx_description
1 polymer ?
#
loop_
_entity_poly.entity_id
_entity_poly.type
_entity_poly.pdbx_seq_one_letter_code
_entity_poly.pdbx_strand_id
1 'polypeptide(L)'
;MKKLTLIATGLVAVAIGTYLIAGNAQREEADNQGASNIKQLVHDFSTRKATAESASITSSQLSVSEDGKTTKTYALPDNEFFLSIAPYMEQTHPCATHSLTGCQGEMKDEEFSVTIHDSAGNSVMNKTLMKSQPNGFIDLWLPRDKTYSVTVEHEGKTANSQISTFKKDDTCITTMQLS
;
A
#
# COMPACT_ATOMS: atom_id res chain seq x y z
N MET A 1 -5.93 -83.50 12.64
CA MET A 1 -7.23 -83.04 13.16
C MET A 1 -7.56 -81.71 12.49
N LYS A 2 -8.50 -81.72 11.54
CA LYS A 2 -8.99 -80.53 10.82
C LYS A 2 -9.89 -79.71 11.76
N LYS A 3 -9.76 -78.38 11.76
CA LYS A 3 -10.85 -77.48 12.19
C LYS A 3 -11.00 -76.36 11.16
N LEU A 4 -12.28 -76.15 10.83
CA LEU A 4 -12.84 -75.36 9.75
C LEU A 4 -12.66 -73.84 9.90
N THR A 5 -12.60 -73.19 8.75
CA THR A 5 -12.81 -71.77 8.45
C THR A 5 -14.22 -71.26 8.79
N LEU A 6 -14.33 -69.99 9.18
CA LEU A 6 -15.33 -69.05 8.63
C LEU A 6 -14.95 -67.58 8.91
N ILE A 7 -15.08 -66.76 7.86
CA ILE A 7 -14.80 -65.32 7.77
C ILE A 7 -16.04 -64.54 8.21
N ALA A 8 -15.87 -63.41 8.90
CA ALA A 8 -16.82 -62.29 8.81
C ALA A 8 -16.09 -60.96 9.08
N THR A 9 -16.26 -60.05 8.14
CA THR A 9 -15.77 -58.67 8.00
C THR A 9 -16.28 -57.69 9.06
N GLY A 10 -15.42 -56.76 9.48
CA GLY A 10 -15.80 -55.54 10.23
C GLY A 10 -14.82 -54.40 9.91
N LEU A 11 -15.35 -53.36 9.28
CA LEU A 11 -14.67 -52.19 8.69
C LEU A 11 -14.48 -51.05 9.73
N VAL A 12 -13.41 -50.26 9.54
CA VAL A 12 -13.26 -48.82 9.88
C VAL A 12 -12.94 -48.43 11.34
N ALA A 13 -11.74 -47.87 11.55
CA ALA A 13 -11.52 -46.42 11.79
C ALA A 13 -10.07 -46.17 12.24
N VAL A 14 -9.21 -45.70 11.33
CA VAL A 14 -7.94 -45.04 11.69
C VAL A 14 -8.28 -43.57 11.89
N ALA A 15 -8.44 -43.13 13.13
CA ALA A 15 -8.55 -41.72 13.47
C ALA A 15 -7.17 -41.17 13.82
N ILE A 16 -6.63 -40.45 12.84
CA ILE A 16 -5.44 -39.59 12.92
C ILE A 16 -5.72 -38.48 13.93
N GLY A 17 -4.82 -38.29 14.89
CA GLY A 17 -4.86 -37.21 15.86
C GLY A 17 -3.52 -36.46 15.95
N THR A 18 -2.97 -36.03 14.82
CA THR A 18 -1.89 -35.02 14.81
C THR A 18 -2.54 -33.65 14.92
N TYR A 19 -2.54 -33.12 16.14
CA TYR A 19 -3.00 -31.78 16.46
C TYR A 19 -2.16 -30.75 15.69
N LEU A 20 -2.86 -29.94 14.90
CA LEU A 20 -2.35 -28.98 13.93
C LEU A 20 -1.58 -27.84 14.62
N ILE A 21 -0.30 -27.69 14.28
CA ILE A 21 0.43 -26.42 14.35
C ILE A 21 0.55 -25.90 12.92
N ALA A 22 -0.52 -25.30 12.40
CA ALA A 22 -0.54 -24.72 11.04
C ALA A 22 -1.43 -23.47 10.95
N GLY A 23 -1.62 -22.73 12.05
CA GLY A 23 -2.50 -21.56 12.10
C GLY A 23 -1.86 -20.23 11.65
N ASN A 24 -0.53 -20.15 11.56
CA ASN A 24 0.16 -18.89 11.25
C ASN A 24 0.49 -18.73 9.76
N ALA A 25 1.10 -19.73 9.11
CA ALA A 25 1.55 -19.61 7.73
C ALA A 25 0.40 -19.35 6.74
N GLN A 26 -0.76 -19.99 6.95
CA GLN A 26 -1.90 -19.84 6.05
C GLN A 26 -2.62 -18.49 6.21
N ARG A 27 -2.49 -17.83 7.36
CA ARG A 27 -2.96 -16.44 7.57
C ARG A 27 -2.01 -15.44 6.95
N GLU A 28 -0.70 -15.63 7.11
CA GLU A 28 0.32 -14.78 6.48
C GLU A 28 0.24 -14.81 4.94
N GLU A 29 -0.01 -15.97 4.33
CA GLU A 29 -0.17 -16.06 2.86
C GLU A 29 -1.45 -15.40 2.36
N ALA A 30 -2.58 -15.58 3.04
CA ALA A 30 -3.86 -14.95 2.65
C ALA A 30 -3.84 -13.43 2.85
N ASP A 31 -3.21 -12.96 3.93
CA ASP A 31 -3.02 -11.54 4.21
C ASP A 31 -2.08 -10.87 3.19
N ASN A 32 -0.97 -11.53 2.84
CA ASN A 32 -0.06 -11.05 1.79
C ASN A 32 -0.72 -11.00 0.40
N GLN A 33 -1.57 -11.97 0.06
CA GLN A 33 -2.32 -11.94 -1.21
C GLN A 33 -3.37 -10.82 -1.23
N GLY A 34 -4.09 -10.61 -0.13
CA GLY A 34 -5.01 -9.48 0.01
C GLY A 34 -4.30 -8.13 -0.08
N ALA A 35 -3.17 -7.98 0.62
CA ALA A 35 -2.31 -6.80 0.59
C ALA A 35 -1.75 -6.52 -0.81
N SER A 36 -1.27 -7.55 -1.51
CA SER A 36 -0.78 -7.41 -2.89
C SER A 36 -1.88 -6.95 -3.85
N ASN A 37 -3.12 -7.41 -3.66
CA ASN A 37 -4.25 -7.03 -4.50
C ASN A 37 -4.64 -5.56 -4.28
N ILE A 38 -4.71 -5.10 -3.03
CA ILE A 38 -5.04 -3.69 -2.75
C ILE A 38 -3.97 -2.72 -3.23
N LYS A 39 -2.68 -3.06 -3.08
CA LYS A 39 -1.58 -2.24 -3.62
C LYS A 39 -1.65 -2.10 -5.13
N GLN A 40 -1.95 -3.21 -5.83
CA GLN A 40 -2.13 -3.18 -7.28
C GLN A 40 -3.30 -2.29 -7.68
N LEU A 41 -4.43 -2.40 -6.99
CA LEU A 41 -5.61 -1.57 -7.26
C LEU A 41 -5.32 -0.07 -7.07
N VAL A 42 -4.63 0.31 -5.98
CA VAL A 42 -4.18 1.69 -5.74
C VAL A 42 -3.29 2.16 -6.88
N HIS A 43 -2.28 1.35 -7.25
CA HIS A 43 -1.36 1.67 -8.34
C HIS A 43 -2.09 1.84 -9.68
N ASP A 44 -3.09 1.01 -9.98
CA ASP A 44 -3.86 1.09 -11.22
C ASP A 44 -4.67 2.40 -11.30
N PHE A 45 -5.22 2.88 -10.18
CA PHE A 45 -5.85 4.20 -10.16
C PHE A 45 -4.84 5.33 -10.34
N SER A 46 -3.75 5.33 -9.58
CA SER A 46 -2.72 6.36 -9.67
C SER A 46 -2.07 6.42 -11.07
N THR A 47 -1.96 5.28 -11.76
CA THR A 47 -1.40 5.19 -13.12
C THR A 47 -2.43 5.39 -14.22
N ARG A 48 -3.70 5.67 -13.86
CA ARG A 48 -4.83 5.84 -14.78
C ARG A 48 -5.12 4.58 -15.62
N LYS A 49 -4.70 3.39 -15.16
CA LYS A 49 -5.08 2.10 -15.76
C LYS A 49 -6.51 1.70 -15.37
N ALA A 50 -6.93 2.06 -14.16
CA ALA A 50 -8.30 1.93 -13.69
C ALA A 50 -9.00 3.30 -13.71
N THR A 51 -10.32 3.27 -13.95
CA THR A 51 -11.18 4.45 -13.93
C THR A 51 -12.34 4.25 -12.96
N ALA A 52 -12.75 5.33 -12.31
CA ALA A 52 -13.91 5.40 -11.43
C ALA A 52 -14.33 6.88 -11.33
N GLU A 53 -15.57 7.14 -10.93
CA GLU A 53 -16.05 8.50 -10.64
C GLU A 53 -15.19 9.14 -9.53
N SER A 54 -14.91 8.38 -8.46
CA SER A 54 -13.96 8.82 -7.43
C SER A 54 -13.21 7.64 -6.81
N ALA A 55 -11.92 7.86 -6.53
CA ALA A 55 -11.15 7.03 -5.63
C ALA A 55 -10.33 7.91 -4.67
N SER A 56 -10.45 7.65 -3.38
CA SER A 56 -9.69 8.35 -2.33
C SER A 56 -9.13 7.36 -1.32
N ILE A 57 -7.96 7.68 -0.78
CA ILE A 57 -7.22 6.78 0.10
C ILE A 57 -6.85 7.51 1.38
N THR A 58 -7.27 6.93 2.49
CA THR A 58 -6.91 7.37 3.84
C THR A 58 -5.80 6.49 4.40
N SER A 59 -5.34 6.77 5.61
CA SER A 59 -4.34 5.96 6.31
C SER A 59 -4.71 4.47 6.42
N SER A 60 -5.99 4.09 6.37
CA SER A 60 -6.46 2.72 6.69
C SER A 60 -7.40 2.11 5.65
N GLN A 61 -7.90 2.89 4.69
CA GLN A 61 -8.82 2.40 3.68
C GLN A 61 -8.71 3.14 2.34
N LEU A 62 -8.91 2.39 1.26
CA LEU A 62 -9.24 2.91 -0.06
C LEU A 62 -10.78 2.92 -0.21
N SER A 63 -11.34 4.04 -0.67
CA SER A 63 -12.75 4.19 -1.00
C SER A 63 -12.90 4.47 -2.49
N VAL A 64 -13.71 3.66 -3.18
CA VAL A 64 -13.93 3.73 -4.63
C VAL A 64 -15.43 3.85 -4.91
N SER A 65 -15.82 4.85 -5.69
CA SER A 65 -17.17 5.01 -6.22
C SER A 65 -17.11 4.95 -7.74
N GLU A 66 -17.72 3.93 -8.33
CA GLU A 66 -17.73 3.75 -9.80
C GLU A 66 -18.77 4.66 -10.47
N ASP A 67 -19.91 4.89 -9.83
CA ASP A 67 -21.10 5.54 -10.41
C ASP A 67 -21.60 6.76 -9.62
N GLY A 68 -20.84 7.19 -8.61
CA GLY A 68 -21.20 8.30 -7.71
C GLY A 68 -22.28 7.95 -6.68
N LYS A 69 -22.87 6.75 -6.73
CA LYS A 69 -23.98 6.34 -5.85
C LYS A 69 -23.54 5.36 -4.79
N THR A 70 -22.68 4.40 -5.13
CA THR A 70 -22.22 3.36 -4.21
C THR A 70 -20.72 3.43 -4.02
N THR A 71 -20.28 3.55 -2.77
CA THR A 71 -18.86 3.49 -2.41
C THR A 71 -18.50 2.11 -1.89
N LYS A 72 -17.54 1.45 -2.56
CA LYS A 72 -16.85 0.25 -2.06
C LYS A 72 -15.65 0.69 -1.25
N THR A 73 -15.41 0.02 -0.13
CA THR A 73 -14.28 0.30 0.76
C THR A 73 -13.41 -0.94 0.90
N TYR A 74 -12.10 -0.74 0.80
CA TYR A 74 -11.08 -1.78 0.92
C TYR A 74 -10.13 -1.40 2.06
N ALA A 75 -9.91 -2.33 3.00
CA ALA A 75 -8.92 -2.13 4.04
C ALA A 75 -7.50 -2.10 3.43
N LEU A 76 -6.65 -1.21 3.93
CA LEU A 76 -5.22 -1.22 3.64
C LEU A 76 -4.49 -2.20 4.56
N PRO A 77 -3.25 -2.60 4.22
CA PRO A 77 -2.45 -3.44 5.10
C PRO A 77 -2.26 -2.82 6.50
N ASP A 78 -2.32 -3.65 7.53
CA ASP A 78 -2.23 -3.22 8.93
C ASP A 78 -0.83 -2.77 9.33
N ASN A 79 0.21 -3.14 8.58
CA ASN A 79 1.62 -2.84 8.86
C ASN A 79 2.21 -1.70 7.99
N GLU A 80 1.52 -1.29 6.93
CA GLU A 80 2.01 -0.30 5.97
C GLU A 80 1.05 0.87 5.78
N PHE A 81 1.61 2.06 5.66
CA PHE A 81 0.94 3.32 5.41
C PHE A 81 1.16 3.74 3.96
N PHE A 82 0.07 4.11 3.29
CA PHE A 82 0.14 4.69 1.96
C PHE A 82 0.36 6.20 2.03
N LEU A 83 1.38 6.69 1.33
CA LEU A 83 1.67 8.11 1.17
C LEU A 83 1.87 8.43 -0.31
N SER A 84 1.29 9.53 -0.76
CA SER A 84 1.46 10.02 -2.12
C SER A 84 2.00 11.45 -2.09
N ILE A 85 3.13 11.68 -2.76
CA ILE A 85 3.83 12.98 -2.79
C ILE A 85 3.76 13.56 -4.20
N ALA A 86 3.32 14.81 -4.34
CA ALA A 86 3.46 15.58 -5.58
C ALA A 86 4.45 16.74 -5.35
N PRO A 87 5.72 16.58 -5.74
CA PRO A 87 6.66 17.68 -5.83
C PRO A 87 6.19 18.72 -6.86
N TYR A 88 6.56 19.98 -6.65
CA TYR A 88 6.24 21.07 -7.58
C TYR A 88 7.34 22.13 -7.61
N MET A 89 7.35 22.96 -8.65
CA MET A 89 8.23 24.11 -8.84
C MET A 89 7.46 25.43 -8.74
N GLU A 90 6.31 25.57 -9.42
CA GLU A 90 5.62 26.87 -9.53
C GLU A 90 4.31 26.89 -8.74
N GLN A 91 3.47 25.89 -8.93
CA GLN A 91 2.12 25.86 -8.37
C GLN A 91 1.76 24.55 -7.68
N THR A 92 0.95 24.67 -6.64
CA THR A 92 0.42 23.54 -5.88
C THR A 92 -1.03 23.81 -5.46
N HIS A 93 -1.65 22.81 -4.85
CA HIS A 93 -2.96 22.89 -4.24
C HIS A 93 -2.93 22.23 -2.85
N PRO A 94 -3.79 22.65 -1.92
CA PRO A 94 -3.94 21.94 -0.65
C PRO A 94 -4.45 20.51 -0.90
N CYS A 95 -3.96 19.56 -0.12
CA CYS A 95 -4.37 18.17 -0.16
C CYS A 95 -4.12 17.54 1.22
N ALA A 96 -5.07 16.73 1.69
CA ALA A 96 -4.98 16.07 2.99
C ALA A 96 -5.19 14.56 2.79
N THR A 97 -6.41 14.17 2.45
CA THR A 97 -6.69 12.83 1.91
C THR A 97 -6.43 12.80 0.41
N HIS A 98 -5.54 11.92 -0.03
CA HIS A 98 -5.19 11.82 -1.45
C HIS A 98 -6.37 11.30 -2.28
N SER A 99 -6.70 12.03 -3.35
CA SER A 99 -7.64 11.58 -4.38
C SER A 99 -6.86 11.02 -5.57
N LEU A 100 -6.93 9.70 -5.73
CA LEU A 100 -6.20 8.96 -6.77
C LEU A 100 -6.71 9.31 -8.18
N THR A 101 -8.00 9.67 -8.30
CA THR A 101 -8.62 10.04 -9.58
C THR A 101 -8.72 11.55 -9.79
N GLY A 102 -8.86 12.34 -8.71
CA GLY A 102 -9.16 13.77 -8.79
C GLY A 102 -7.97 14.70 -8.62
N CYS A 103 -6.89 14.30 -7.94
CA CYS A 103 -5.72 15.15 -7.77
C CYS A 103 -4.82 15.13 -9.00
N GLN A 104 -4.18 16.27 -9.26
CA GLN A 104 -3.24 16.45 -10.35
C GLN A 104 -2.06 17.32 -9.87
N GLY A 105 -0.92 16.68 -9.69
CA GLY A 105 0.37 17.34 -9.47
C GLY A 105 0.85 18.04 -10.74
N GLU A 106 1.71 19.04 -10.56
CA GLU A 106 2.31 19.82 -11.62
C GLU A 106 3.27 18.98 -12.47
N MET A 107 4.15 18.23 -11.82
CA MET A 107 5.26 17.51 -12.43
C MET A 107 4.87 16.06 -12.74
N LYS A 108 4.34 15.81 -13.95
CA LYS A 108 3.86 14.50 -14.40
C LYS A 108 4.91 13.79 -15.20
N ASP A 109 5.04 12.48 -15.01
CA ASP A 109 5.99 11.65 -15.75
C ASP A 109 7.46 12.12 -15.62
N GLU A 110 7.77 12.89 -14.58
CA GLU A 110 9.11 13.35 -14.23
C GLU A 110 9.83 12.37 -13.31
N GLU A 111 11.16 12.31 -13.41
CA GLU A 111 12.01 11.47 -12.57
C GLU A 111 12.56 12.25 -11.37
N PHE A 112 12.56 11.62 -10.20
CA PHE A 112 13.01 12.19 -8.93
C PHE A 112 13.94 11.23 -8.21
N SER A 113 14.95 11.76 -7.52
CA SER A 113 15.69 10.98 -6.52
C SER A 113 15.04 11.15 -5.16
N VAL A 114 14.56 10.06 -4.58
CA VAL A 114 13.87 10.06 -3.28
C VAL A 114 14.76 9.40 -2.22
N THR A 115 14.93 10.10 -1.11
CA THR A 115 15.64 9.62 0.08
C THR A 115 14.72 9.71 1.29
N ILE A 116 14.65 8.64 2.08
CA ILE A 116 13.80 8.55 3.26
C ILE A 116 14.60 7.98 4.42
N HIS A 117 14.61 8.71 5.53
CA HIS A 117 15.20 8.27 6.80
C HIS A 117 14.13 8.20 7.88
N ASP A 118 14.20 7.18 8.75
CA ASP A 118 13.39 7.15 9.96
C ASP A 118 13.93 8.10 11.05
N SER A 119 13.17 8.27 12.13
CA SER A 119 13.53 9.13 13.26
C SER A 119 14.82 8.72 14.00
N ALA A 120 15.30 7.49 13.82
CA ALA A 120 16.58 7.02 14.35
C ALA A 120 17.75 7.25 13.36
N GLY A 121 17.48 7.82 12.19
CA GLY A 121 18.46 8.07 11.14
C GLY A 121 18.71 6.87 10.23
N ASN A 122 17.99 5.75 10.40
CA ASN A 122 18.13 4.59 9.52
C ASN A 122 17.58 4.94 8.14
N SER A 123 18.31 4.55 7.09
CA SER A 123 17.84 4.71 5.72
C SER A 123 16.75 3.68 5.43
N VAL A 124 15.56 4.17 5.05
CA VAL A 124 14.43 3.40 4.53
C VAL A 124 14.50 3.34 3.01
N MET A 125 14.90 4.45 2.39
CA MET A 125 15.13 4.59 0.97
C MET A 125 16.34 5.51 0.77
N ASN A 126 17.25 5.15 -0.13
CA ASN A 126 18.46 5.93 -0.38
C ASN A 126 18.58 6.27 -1.86
N LYS A 127 18.44 7.56 -2.20
CA LYS A 127 18.57 8.11 -3.56
C LYS A 127 17.92 7.25 -4.64
N THR A 128 16.74 6.71 -4.34
CA THR A 128 16.05 5.81 -5.25
C THR A 128 15.37 6.62 -6.32
N LEU A 129 15.66 6.30 -7.58
CA LEU A 129 15.02 6.96 -8.72
C LEU A 129 13.57 6.47 -8.84
N MET A 130 12.64 7.41 -8.81
CA MET A 130 11.21 7.16 -8.93
C MET A 130 10.64 8.11 -9.96
N LYS A 131 9.79 7.55 -10.84
CA LYS A 131 9.04 8.34 -11.80
C LYS A 131 7.68 8.70 -11.21
N SER A 132 7.34 9.98 -11.20
CA SER A 132 5.97 10.42 -10.92
C SER A 132 5.02 9.84 -11.96
N GLN A 133 3.81 9.53 -11.52
CA GLN A 133 2.82 8.91 -12.39
C GLN A 133 2.09 9.97 -13.23
N PRO A 134 1.17 9.61 -14.15
CA PRO A 134 0.44 10.58 -14.97
C PRO A 134 -0.39 11.59 -14.16
N ASN A 135 -0.72 11.29 -12.91
CA ASN A 135 -1.35 12.22 -11.98
C ASN A 135 -0.36 13.18 -11.30
N GLY A 136 0.95 13.09 -11.57
CA GLY A 136 2.00 13.93 -10.99
C GLY A 136 2.43 13.57 -9.57
N PHE A 137 2.03 12.38 -9.08
CA PHE A 137 2.37 11.91 -7.74
C PHE A 137 3.34 10.73 -7.77
N ILE A 138 4.08 10.57 -6.68
CA ILE A 138 4.93 9.42 -6.35
C ILE A 138 4.27 8.70 -5.17
N ASP A 139 3.90 7.44 -5.38
CA ASP A 139 3.25 6.61 -4.36
C ASP A 139 4.28 5.80 -3.57
N LEU A 140 4.13 5.79 -2.25
CA LEU A 140 5.03 5.15 -1.29
C LEU A 140 4.22 4.29 -0.31
N TRP A 141 4.77 3.13 0.03
CA TRP A 141 4.29 2.28 1.12
C TRP A 141 5.37 2.24 2.19
N LEU A 142 5.08 2.84 3.35
CA LEU A 142 6.02 3.00 4.46
C LEU A 142 5.54 2.23 5.69
N PRO A 143 6.44 1.75 6.56
CA PRO A 143 6.00 1.21 7.84
C PRO A 143 5.17 2.22 8.65
N ARG A 144 4.17 1.71 9.37
CA ARG A 144 3.30 2.52 10.23
C ARG A 144 3.99 2.99 11.51
N ASP A 145 3.32 3.95 12.17
CA ASP A 145 3.60 4.42 13.53
C ASP A 145 5.02 4.98 13.71
N LYS A 146 5.49 5.68 12.68
CA LYS A 146 6.82 6.29 12.63
C LYS A 146 6.76 7.71 12.07
N THR A 147 7.86 8.42 12.28
CA THR A 147 8.15 9.71 11.66
C THR A 147 9.32 9.53 10.70
N TYR A 148 9.26 10.19 9.55
CA TYR A 148 10.28 10.13 8.52
C TYR A 148 10.70 11.51 8.05
N SER A 149 11.98 11.65 7.72
CA SER A 149 12.49 12.74 6.90
C SER A 149 12.52 12.26 5.46
N VAL A 150 11.86 13.01 4.57
CA VAL A 150 11.81 12.75 3.12
C VAL A 150 12.51 13.88 2.40
N THR A 151 13.43 13.52 1.52
CA THR A 151 14.10 14.43 0.60
C THR A 151 13.79 14.00 -0.83
N VAL A 152 13.40 14.98 -1.65
CA VAL A 152 13.16 14.79 -3.08
C VAL A 152 14.10 15.72 -3.85
N GLU A 153 14.86 15.16 -4.78
CA GLU A 153 15.77 15.89 -5.66
C GLU A 153 15.33 15.73 -7.12
N HIS A 154 15.41 16.81 -7.90
CA HIS A 154 15.15 16.82 -9.34
C HIS A 154 15.96 17.94 -10.00
N GLU A 155 16.77 17.59 -11.02
CA GLU A 155 17.60 18.55 -11.78
C GLU A 155 18.43 19.53 -10.91
N GLY A 156 18.96 19.04 -9.79
CA GLY A 156 19.77 19.83 -8.86
C GLY A 156 18.97 20.71 -7.87
N LYS A 157 17.64 20.73 -7.97
CA LYS A 157 16.74 21.34 -6.98
C LYS A 157 16.32 20.31 -5.94
N THR A 158 16.01 20.77 -4.73
CA THR A 158 15.68 19.88 -3.60
C THR A 158 14.48 20.38 -2.82
N ALA A 159 13.67 19.46 -2.31
CA ALA A 159 12.61 19.70 -1.35
C ALA A 159 12.75 18.72 -0.17
N ASN A 160 12.45 19.18 1.04
CA ASN A 160 12.52 18.37 2.26
C ASN A 160 11.21 18.46 3.04
N SER A 161 10.79 17.35 3.65
CA SER A 161 9.62 17.32 4.52
C SER A 161 9.81 16.35 5.68
N GLN A 162 9.15 16.64 6.79
CA GLN A 162 8.93 15.71 7.89
C GLN A 162 7.49 15.20 7.79
N ILE A 163 7.33 13.87 7.80
CA ILE A 163 6.03 13.21 7.71
C ILE A 163 5.88 12.21 8.85
N SER A 164 4.66 11.79 9.12
CA SER A 164 4.38 10.67 10.00
C SER A 164 3.36 9.71 9.40
N THR A 165 3.34 8.48 9.89
CA THR A 165 2.53 7.37 9.37
C THR A 165 1.55 6.81 10.40
N PHE A 166 1.03 7.68 11.27
CA PHE A 166 0.03 7.33 12.29
C PHE A 166 -1.39 7.27 11.70
N LYS A 167 -2.30 6.61 12.43
CA LYS A 167 -3.67 6.32 11.97
C LYS A 167 -4.49 7.54 11.52
N LYS A 168 -4.18 8.76 11.97
CA LYS A 168 -4.92 9.97 11.60
C LYS A 168 -4.18 10.89 10.65
N ASP A 169 -3.00 10.46 10.18
CA ASP A 169 -2.17 11.28 9.32
C ASP A 169 -2.71 11.31 7.89
N ASP A 170 -2.44 12.44 7.25
CA ASP A 170 -2.78 12.69 5.86
C ASP A 170 -1.95 11.80 4.93
N THR A 171 -2.55 11.41 3.80
CA THR A 171 -1.93 10.52 2.81
C THR A 171 -1.40 11.27 1.60
N CYS A 172 -1.58 12.59 1.56
CA CYS A 172 -1.26 13.44 0.42
C CYS A 172 -0.29 14.56 0.81
N ILE A 173 0.86 14.63 0.16
CA ILE A 173 1.85 15.68 0.38
C ILE A 173 2.02 16.48 -0.90
N THR A 174 1.56 17.73 -0.89
CA THR A 174 1.67 18.67 -2.01
C THR A 174 2.46 19.93 -1.63
N THR A 175 3.13 19.91 -0.47
CA THR A 175 3.84 21.06 0.10
C THR A 175 5.35 21.04 -0.18
N MET A 176 5.83 20.12 -1.02
CA MET A 176 7.25 19.96 -1.33
C MET A 176 7.62 20.76 -2.58
N GLN A 177 7.92 22.04 -2.39
CA GLN A 177 8.43 22.90 -3.47
C GLN A 177 9.92 22.67 -3.69
N LEU A 178 10.31 22.40 -4.92
CA LEU A 178 11.69 22.25 -5.35
C LEU A 178 12.36 23.61 -5.54
N SER A 179 13.46 23.83 -4.84
CA SER A 179 14.30 25.04 -4.93
C SER A 179 15.78 24.73 -4.93
#